data_AF-A0A9X3GAE2-F1
#
_entry.id   AF-A0A9X3GAE2-F1
#
_cell.length_a   1.000
_cell.length_b   1.000
_cell.length_c   1.000
_cell.angle_alpha   90.00
_cell.angle_beta   90.00
_cell.angle_gamma   90.00
#
_symmetry.space_group_name_H-M   'P 1'
#
loop_
_entity.id
_entity.type
_entity.pdbx_description
1 polymer ?
#
loop_
_entity_poly.entity_id
_entity_poly.type
_entity_poly.pdbx_seq_one_letter_code
_entity_poly.pdbx_strand_id
1 'polypeptide(L)' 'MRVEDLSGNDATVYRVVAELEDASSAPHLQDIAGRAGLDVEETRAALHRLMNSEPSLVHETPDPSRTEVGPVYELAPRGT' A
#
# COMPACT_ATOMS: atom_id res chain seq x y z
N MET A 1 -0.51 6.62 -13.19
CA MET A 1 -1.58 5.61 -13.02
C MET A 1 -2.66 6.26 -12.19
N ARG A 2 -3.93 6.12 -12.55
CA ARG A 2 -5.05 6.61 -11.72
C ARG A 2 -5.67 5.43 -10.99
N VAL A 3 -6.39 5.67 -9.89
CA VAL A 3 -7.10 4.61 -9.15
C VAL A 3 -8.04 3.82 -10.06
N GLU A 4 -8.65 4.48 -11.04
CA GLU A 4 -9.55 3.88 -12.03
C GLU A 4 -8.85 2.99 -13.07
N ASP A 5 -7.53 3.14 -13.21
CA ASP A 5 -6.66 2.39 -14.13
C ASP A 5 -6.03 1.16 -13.46
N LEU A 6 -6.24 1.00 -12.15
CA LEU A 6 -5.69 -0.12 -11.41
C LEU A 6 -6.34 -1.43 -11.86
N SER A 7 -5.50 -2.42 -12.13
CA SER A 7 -5.92 -3.79 -12.44
C SER A 7 -4.99 -4.81 -11.78
N GLY A 8 -5.44 -6.06 -11.72
CA GLY A 8 -4.67 -7.17 -11.17
C GLY A 8 -4.14 -6.89 -9.75
N ASN A 9 -2.87 -7.22 -9.53
CA ASN A 9 -2.23 -7.12 -8.22
C ASN A 9 -2.20 -5.67 -7.69
N ASP A 10 -2.04 -4.67 -8.56
CA ASP A 10 -1.98 -3.27 -8.14
C ASP A 10 -3.32 -2.80 -7.58
N ALA A 11 -4.44 -3.22 -8.19
CA ALA A 11 -5.79 -2.93 -7.67
C ALA A 11 -6.07 -3.63 -6.34
N THR A 12 -5.67 -4.90 -6.21
CA THR A 12 -5.83 -5.68 -4.98
C THR A 12 -5.04 -5.05 -3.84
N VAL A 13 -3.76 -4.74 -4.07
CA VAL A 13 -2.88 -4.12 -3.08
C VAL A 13 -3.41 -2.75 -2.66
N TYR A 14 -3.80 -1.91 -3.61
CA TYR A 14 -4.39 -0.61 -3.30
C TYR A 14 -5.63 -0.70 -2.43
N ARG A 15 -6.55 -1.63 -2.74
CA ARG A 15 -7.75 -1.86 -1.93
C ARG A 15 -7.40 -2.33 -0.52
N VAL A 16 -6.48 -3.28 -0.40
CA VAL A 16 -6.06 -3.82 0.90
C VAL A 16 -5.43 -2.74 1.77
N VAL A 17 -4.58 -1.87 1.20
CA VAL A 17 -4.02 -0.72 1.93
C VAL A 17 -5.15 0.17 2.45
N ALA A 18 -6.13 0.49 1.61
CA ALA A 18 -7.29 1.29 1.99
C ALA A 18 -8.11 0.66 3.13
N GLU A 19 -8.39 -0.64 3.05
CA GLU A 19 -9.18 -1.36 4.06
C GLU A 19 -8.45 -1.45 5.40
N LEU A 20 -7.13 -1.66 5.39
CA LEU A 20 -6.34 -1.80 6.62
C LEU A 20 -6.11 -0.44 7.30
N GLU A 21 -5.88 0.61 6.50
CA GLU A 21 -5.75 1.99 7.00
C GLU A 21 -7.03 2.45 7.72
N ASP A 22 -8.22 2.16 7.16
CA ASP A 22 -9.52 2.50 7.76
C ASP A 22 -9.77 1.77 9.09
N ALA A 23 -9.29 0.52 9.22
CA ALA A 23 -9.64 -0.35 10.34
C ALA A 23 -8.88 -0.05 11.64
N SER A 24 -7.64 0.45 11.60
CA SER A 24 -6.88 0.72 12.83
C SER A 24 -5.63 1.58 12.67
N SER A 25 -4.87 1.47 11.57
CA SER A 25 -3.65 2.23 11.28
C SER A 25 -3.06 1.81 9.93
N ALA A 26 -2.15 2.63 9.40
CA ALA A 26 -1.37 2.32 8.20
C ALA A 26 -0.72 0.91 8.28
N PRO A 27 -0.96 0.03 7.29
CA PRO A 27 -0.46 -1.35 7.33
C PRO A 27 1.02 -1.49 6.94
N HIS A 28 1.67 -2.53 7.45
CA HIS A 28 3.01 -2.93 7.01
C HIS A 28 2.94 -3.83 5.77
N LEU A 29 4.07 -3.98 5.07
CA LEU A 29 4.18 -4.83 3.87
C LEU A 29 3.63 -6.25 4.08
N GLN A 30 3.92 -6.85 5.25
CA GLN A 30 3.54 -8.23 5.56
C GLN A 30 2.02 -8.38 5.75
N ASP A 31 1.38 -7.41 6.41
CA ASP A 31 -0.08 -7.39 6.58
C ASP A 31 -0.79 -7.26 5.23
N ILE A 32 -0.26 -6.39 4.35
CA ILE A 32 -0.80 -6.19 3.00
C ILE A 32 -0.67 -7.48 2.18
N ALA A 33 0.50 -8.12 2.17
CA ALA A 33 0.74 -9.36 1.43
C ALA A 33 -0.20 -10.47 1.91
N GLY A 34 -0.32 -10.67 3.23
CA GLY A 34 -1.20 -11.67 3.83
C GLY A 34 -2.69 -11.44 3.51
N ARG A 35 -3.15 -10.19 3.54
CA ARG A 35 -4.54 -9.82 3.23
C ARG A 35 -4.83 -9.87 1.73
N ALA A 36 -3.86 -9.52 0.89
CA ALA A 36 -3.97 -9.58 -0.57
C ALA A 36 -3.87 -11.01 -1.12
N GLY A 37 -3.38 -11.96 -0.32
CA GLY A 37 -3.09 -13.32 -0.78
C GLY A 37 -1.96 -13.37 -1.80
N LEU A 38 -1.02 -12.43 -1.71
CA LEU A 38 0.12 -12.29 -2.61
C LEU A 38 1.42 -12.56 -1.85
N ASP A 39 2.46 -12.92 -2.60
CA ASP A 39 3.80 -12.95 -2.05
C ASP A 39 4.31 -11.54 -1.69
N VAL A 40 5.23 -11.48 -0.74
CA VAL A 40 5.82 -10.22 -0.26
C VAL A 40 6.52 -9.45 -1.38
N GLU A 41 7.21 -10.17 -2.28
CA GLU A 41 7.89 -9.55 -3.42
C GLU A 41 6.92 -8.99 -4.46
N GLU A 42 5.83 -9.71 -4.75
CA GLU A 42 4.78 -9.23 -5.64
C GLU A 42 4.07 -7.99 -5.08
N THR A 43 3.79 -8.02 -3.77
CA THR A 43 3.21 -6.90 -3.04
C THR A 43 4.14 -5.69 -3.06
N ARG A 44 5.43 -5.90 -2.82
CA ARG A 44 6.45 -4.83 -2.90
C ARG A 44 6.53 -4.23 -4.31
N ALA A 45 6.49 -5.07 -5.35
CA ALA A 45 6.51 -4.59 -6.72
C ALA A 45 5.27 -3.75 -7.06
N ALA A 46 4.09 -4.17 -6.61
CA ALA A 46 2.86 -3.42 -6.78
C ALA A 46 2.88 -2.09 -6.03
N LEU A 47 3.29 -2.08 -4.76
CA LEU A 47 3.46 -0.84 -3.98
C LEU A 47 4.45 0.10 -4.64
N HIS A 48 5.57 -0.42 -5.16
CA HIS A 48 6.56 0.40 -5.87
C HIS A 48 5.94 1.07 -7.10
N ARG A 49 5.10 0.37 -7.88
CA ARG A 49 4.39 0.98 -9.01
C ARG A 49 3.37 2.03 -8.58
N LEU A 50 2.65 1.79 -7.48
CA LEU A 50 1.68 2.74 -6.92
C LEU A 50 2.34 4.02 -6.39
N MET A 51 3.50 3.89 -5.74
CA MET A 51 4.30 5.03 -5.26
C MET A 51 4.94 5.82 -6.41
N ASN A 52 5.36 5.14 -7.48
CA ASN A 52 5.98 5.78 -8.66
C ASN A 52 4.95 6.20 -9.73
N SER A 53 3.66 6.16 -9.40
CA SER A 53 2.61 6.63 -10.30
C SER A 53 2.45 8.14 -10.20
N GLU A 54 1.94 8.76 -11.27
CA GLU A 54 1.52 10.16 -11.24
C GLU A 54 -0.02 10.25 -11.36
N PRO A 55 -0.74 10.74 -10.33
CA PRO A 55 -0.23 11.09 -8.99
C PRO A 55 0.17 9.84 -8.18
N SER A 56 1.05 10.01 -7.19
CA SER A 56 1.39 8.92 -6.27
C SER A 56 0.12 8.49 -5.54
N LEU A 57 -0.13 7.18 -5.47
CA LEU A 57 -1.35 6.64 -4.89
C LEU A 57 -1.14 6.10 -3.47
N VAL A 58 0.09 5.76 -3.13
CA VAL A 58 0.51 5.22 -1.83
C VAL A 58 1.84 5.90 -1.46
N HIS A 59 2.12 6.06 -0.18
CA HIS A 59 3.40 6.51 0.35
C HIS A 59 3.92 5.52 1.38
N GLU A 60 5.23 5.33 1.41
CA GLU A 60 5.90 4.66 2.52
C GLU A 60 6.25 5.69 3.60
N THR A 61 5.84 5.41 4.83
CA THR A 61 6.16 6.23 6.01
C THR A 61 6.92 5.37 7.00
N PRO A 62 8.07 5.85 7.53
CA PRO A 62 8.77 5.12 8.58
C PRO A 62 7.88 5.02 9.82
N ASP A 63 7.71 3.81 10.36
CA ASP A 63 7.03 3.64 11.65
C ASP A 63 8.02 3.79 12.81
N PRO A 64 7.97 4.88 13.59
CA PRO A 64 8.88 5.09 14.72
C PRO A 64 8.59 4.14 15.89
N SER A 65 7.41 3.50 15.90
CA SER A 65 6.94 2.66 17.01
C SER A 65 7.41 1.20 16.89
N ARG A 66 7.58 0.70 15.67
CA ARG A 66 8.01 -0.68 15.35
C ARG A 66 8.99 -0.71 14.19
N THR A 67 10.17 -0.14 14.41
CA THR A 67 11.27 -0.13 13.44
C THR A 67 11.73 -1.52 12.99
N GLU A 68 11.46 -2.56 13.78
CA GLU A 68 11.75 -3.97 13.45
C GLU A 68 10.86 -4.56 12.35
N VAL A 69 9.65 -4.00 12.16
CA VAL A 69 8.66 -4.48 11.16
C VAL A 69 8.82 -3.75 9.82
N GLY A 70 9.45 -2.57 9.85
CA GLY A 70 9.73 -1.74 8.68
C GLY A 70 8.72 -0.60 8.52
N PRO A 71 8.67 0.04 7.34
CA PRO A 71 7.75 1.14 7.09
C PRO A 71 6.29 0.65 7.02
N VAL A 72 5.39 1.59 7.26
CA VAL A 72 3.97 1.46 6.97
C VAL A 72 3.65 2.11 5.63
N TYR A 73 2.57 1.67 5.00
CA TYR A 73 2.12 2.18 3.71
C TYR A 73 0.77 2.88 3.87
N GLU A 74 0.73 4.15 3.47
CA GLU A 74 -0.43 5.02 3.61
C GLU A 74 -0.96 5.44 2.24
N LEU A 75 -2.27 5.61 2.11
CA LEU A 75 -2.84 6.16 0.89
C LEU A 75 -2.42 7.62 0.72
N ALA A 76 -2.09 7.99 -0.52
CA ALA A 76 -1.89 9.39 -0.84
C ALA A 76 -3.19 10.18 -0.62
N PRO A 77 -3.11 11.39 -0.02
CA PRO A 77 -4.28 12.25 0.12
C PRO A 77 -4.83 12.53 -1.27
N ARG A 78 -6.05 12.03 -1.53
CA ARG A 78 -6.78 12.35 -2.75
C ARG A 78 -7.15 13.82 -2.64
N GLY A 79 -6.44 14.67 -3.39
CA GLY A 79 -6.72 16.10 -3.43
C GLY A 79 -8.22 16.33 -3.61
N THR A 80 -8.79 17.10 -2.68
CA THR A 80 -10.21 17.48 -2.67
C THR A 80 -10.58 18.37 -3.85
#